data_AF-A0A100JV06-F1
#
_entry.id   AF-A0A100JV06-F1
#
_cell.length_a   1.000
_cell.length_b   1.000
_cell.length_c   1.000
_cell.angle_alpha   90.00
_cell.angle_beta   90.00
_cell.angle_gamma   90.00
#
_symmetry.space_group_name_H-M   'P 1'
#
loop_
_entity.id
_entity.type
_entity.pdbx_description
1 polymer ?
#
loop_
_entity_poly.entity_id
_entity_poly.type
_entity_poly.pdbx_seq_one_letter_code
_entity_poly.pdbx_strand_id
1 'polypeptide(L)'
;MLDTAPFQHRLLDHADHYARWSGLAVGLVAAQALSTLGEVEFEQRVVFCLTAFGLCAVAGVLLADALTLRPQEAVRTASLAPRLVRDHVPPHMGPLIALQGVSLAVLLVITAATASVDPARILSTGKVLTLTCNGMRATAGPWPGLYYTLPMFGALAIATPTCVWALRRIAHGPGGEQQRRDRAWAVTGAWGLLVSSQQLYAVLMVSLALTETGCAGVLGVLTFWVFYPLALLNLFTVVWSLVTVVAPRAVDDDAAEGPSDDE
;
A
#
# COMPACT_ATOMS: atom_id res chain seq x y z
N MET A 1 -2.34 -1.24 47.05
CA MET A 1 -2.23 -0.51 45.78
C MET A 1 -2.43 -1.58 44.71
N LEU A 2 -3.65 -1.71 44.18
CA LEU A 2 -4.03 -2.81 43.29
C LEU A 2 -3.48 -2.54 41.90
N ASP A 3 -2.71 -3.48 41.36
CA ASP A 3 -2.23 -3.52 39.98
C ASP A 3 -3.43 -3.64 39.02
N THR A 4 -3.98 -2.49 38.62
CA THR A 4 -5.01 -2.41 37.57
C THR A 4 -4.40 -2.27 36.16
N ALA A 5 -3.07 -2.18 36.05
CA ALA A 5 -2.33 -2.04 34.81
C ALA A 5 -2.51 -3.20 33.78
N PRO A 6 -2.60 -4.50 34.15
CA PRO A 6 -2.56 -5.58 33.17
C PRO A 6 -3.87 -5.77 32.39
N PHE A 7 -4.98 -5.16 32.86
CA PHE A 7 -6.27 -5.25 32.18
C PHE A 7 -6.46 -4.14 31.14
N GLN A 8 -5.98 -2.93 31.43
CA GLN A 8 -6.04 -1.80 30.50
C GLN A 8 -5.16 -2.01 29.27
N HIS A 9 -3.97 -2.61 29.43
CA HIS A 9 -3.07 -2.90 28.31
C HIS A 9 -3.69 -3.92 27.34
N ARG A 10 -4.23 -5.04 27.88
CA ARG A 10 -4.93 -6.03 27.06
C ARG A 10 -6.11 -5.46 26.29
N LEU A 11 -6.94 -4.61 26.90
CA LEU A 11 -8.09 -4.00 26.21
C LEU A 11 -7.65 -3.06 25.07
N LEU A 12 -6.55 -2.31 25.25
CA LEU A 12 -6.02 -1.42 24.22
C LEU A 12 -5.41 -2.19 23.05
N ASP A 13 -4.69 -3.29 23.30
CA ASP A 13 -4.16 -4.16 22.24
C ASP A 13 -5.27 -4.77 21.40
N HIS A 14 -6.38 -5.18 22.04
CA HIS A 14 -7.56 -5.66 21.33
C HIS A 14 -8.20 -4.53 20.51
N ALA A 15 -8.30 -3.31 21.03
CA ALA A 15 -8.87 -2.18 20.30
C ALA A 15 -8.05 -1.80 19.06
N ASP A 16 -6.72 -1.79 19.16
CA ASP A 16 -5.82 -1.57 18.02
C ASP A 16 -5.98 -2.66 16.95
N HIS A 17 -6.10 -3.92 17.38
CA HIS A 17 -6.37 -5.04 16.48
C HIS A 17 -7.72 -4.86 15.77
N TYR A 18 -8.80 -4.60 16.51
CA TYR A 18 -10.13 -4.40 15.94
C TYR A 18 -10.18 -3.18 14.99
N ALA A 19 -9.46 -2.11 15.29
CA ALA A 19 -9.39 -0.94 14.41
C ALA A 19 -8.71 -1.27 13.08
N ARG A 20 -7.59 -2.01 13.08
CA ARG A 20 -6.93 -2.44 11.84
C ARG A 20 -7.80 -3.36 11.00
N TRP A 21 -8.47 -4.33 11.64
CA TRP A 21 -9.41 -5.24 10.98
C TRP A 21 -10.63 -4.52 10.43
N SER A 22 -11.14 -3.50 11.14
CA SER A 22 -12.26 -2.70 10.64
C SER A 22 -11.91 -1.96 9.34
N GLY A 23 -10.68 -1.48 9.19
CA GLY A 23 -10.22 -0.84 7.94
C GLY A 23 -10.26 -1.81 6.75
N LEU A 24 -9.80 -3.05 6.96
CA LEU A 24 -9.85 -4.10 5.94
C LEU A 24 -11.29 -4.54 5.63
N ALA A 25 -12.12 -4.72 6.66
CA ALA A 25 -13.52 -5.12 6.50
C ALA A 25 -14.34 -4.03 5.79
N VAL A 26 -14.18 -2.77 6.19
CA VAL A 26 -14.81 -1.62 5.52
C VAL A 26 -14.30 -1.51 4.09
N GLY A 27 -13.00 -1.71 3.85
CA GLY A 27 -12.43 -1.74 2.51
C GLY A 27 -13.05 -2.83 1.62
N LEU A 28 -13.27 -4.03 2.17
CA LEU A 28 -13.92 -5.13 1.45
C LEU A 28 -15.38 -4.82 1.11
N VAL A 29 -16.13 -4.25 2.07
CA VAL A 29 -17.53 -3.83 1.86
C VAL A 29 -17.61 -2.70 0.83
N ALA A 30 -16.71 -1.72 0.90
CA ALA A 30 -16.64 -0.62 -0.07
C ALA A 30 -16.29 -1.13 -1.48
N ALA A 31 -15.31 -2.03 -1.60
CA ALA A 31 -14.96 -2.66 -2.86
C ALA A 31 -16.14 -3.47 -3.43
N GLN A 32 -16.86 -4.21 -2.58
CA GLN A 32 -18.05 -4.95 -3.01
C GLN A 32 -19.19 -4.01 -3.44
N ALA A 33 -19.41 -2.90 -2.74
CA ALA A 33 -20.39 -1.90 -3.17
C ALA A 33 -20.03 -1.31 -4.54
N LEU A 34 -18.76 -0.94 -4.73
CA LEU A 34 -18.24 -0.44 -6.00
C LEU A 34 -18.33 -1.49 -7.12
N SER A 35 -18.20 -2.77 -6.80
CA SER A 35 -18.30 -3.86 -7.78
C SER A 35 -19.71 -4.02 -8.35
N THR A 36 -20.73 -3.48 -7.70
CA THR A 36 -22.14 -3.52 -8.17
C THR A 36 -22.52 -2.37 -9.09
N LEU A 37 -21.65 -1.37 -9.29
CA LEU A 37 -21.91 -0.22 -10.15
C LEU A 37 -21.95 -0.63 -11.63
N GLY A 38 -23.15 -0.90 -12.15
CA GLY A 38 -23.38 -1.44 -13.51
C GLY A 38 -22.94 -0.53 -14.66
N GLU A 39 -22.84 0.78 -14.45
CA GLU A 39 -22.54 1.76 -15.50
C GLU A 39 -21.04 1.95 -15.79
N VAL A 40 -20.18 1.34 -14.98
CA VAL A 40 -18.71 1.51 -15.07
C VAL A 40 -18.07 0.30 -15.74
N GLU A 41 -17.14 0.55 -16.67
CA GLU A 41 -16.29 -0.46 -17.33
C GLU A 41 -15.62 -1.37 -16.30
N PHE A 42 -15.44 -2.64 -16.66
CA PHE A 42 -14.91 -3.66 -15.74
C PHE A 42 -13.54 -3.26 -15.18
N GLU A 43 -12.65 -2.75 -16.03
CA GLU A 43 -11.30 -2.37 -15.69
C GLU A 43 -11.29 -1.20 -14.70
N GLN A 44 -12.08 -0.17 -14.98
CA GLN A 44 -12.24 0.98 -14.11
C GLN A 44 -12.86 0.58 -12.76
N ARG A 45 -13.78 -0.37 -12.76
CA ARG A 45 -14.38 -0.93 -11.56
C ARG A 45 -13.35 -1.66 -10.70
N VAL A 46 -12.46 -2.45 -11.29
CA VAL A 46 -11.36 -3.10 -10.56
C VAL A 46 -10.40 -2.05 -9.99
N VAL A 47 -10.06 -1.00 -10.74
CA VAL A 47 -9.26 0.11 -10.23
C VAL A 47 -9.90 0.73 -8.98
N PHE A 48 -11.20 1.05 -9.04
CA PHE A 48 -11.91 1.61 -7.89
C PHE A 48 -11.95 0.66 -6.69
N CYS A 49 -12.13 -0.64 -6.92
CA CYS A 49 -12.12 -1.63 -5.85
C CYS A 49 -10.76 -1.67 -5.13
N LEU A 50 -9.66 -1.75 -5.90
CA LEU A 50 -8.30 -1.80 -5.35
C LEU A 50 -7.92 -0.48 -4.64
N THR A 51 -8.26 0.67 -5.23
CA THR A 51 -7.95 1.98 -4.64
C THR A 51 -8.74 2.20 -3.36
N ALA A 52 -10.05 1.90 -3.35
CA ALA A 52 -10.89 2.02 -2.16
C ALA A 52 -10.42 1.08 -1.05
N PHE A 53 -10.16 -0.19 -1.38
CA PHE A 53 -9.65 -1.17 -0.42
C PHE A 53 -8.34 -0.71 0.24
N GLY A 54 -7.36 -0.29 -0.57
CA GLY A 54 -6.07 0.18 -0.05
C GLY A 54 -6.19 1.46 0.77
N LEU A 55 -7.03 2.41 0.36
CA LEU A 55 -7.28 3.64 1.14
C LEU A 55 -7.97 3.35 2.47
N CYS A 56 -8.95 2.44 2.51
CA CYS A 56 -9.60 2.01 3.74
C CYS A 56 -8.62 1.28 4.68
N ALA A 57 -7.72 0.46 4.14
CA ALA A 57 -6.67 -0.20 4.92
C ALA A 57 -5.71 0.84 5.55
N VAL A 58 -5.25 1.83 4.77
CA VAL A 58 -4.42 2.94 5.29
C VAL A 58 -5.18 3.74 6.35
N ALA A 59 -6.44 4.11 6.08
CA ALA A 59 -7.26 4.86 7.02
C ALA A 59 -7.48 4.10 8.33
N GLY A 60 -7.74 2.79 8.28
CA GLY A 60 -7.90 1.95 9.47
C GLY A 60 -6.64 1.87 10.32
N VAL A 61 -5.47 1.72 9.71
CA VAL A 61 -4.19 1.72 10.44
C VAL A 61 -3.88 3.09 11.04
N LEU A 62 -4.13 4.17 10.32
CA LEU A 62 -3.93 5.53 10.83
C LEU A 62 -4.93 5.88 11.95
N LEU A 63 -6.17 5.40 11.84
CA LEU A 63 -7.18 5.56 12.88
C LEU A 63 -6.79 4.76 14.12
N ALA A 64 -6.29 3.54 13.97
CA ALA A 64 -5.75 2.75 15.08
C ALA A 64 -4.63 3.52 15.79
N ASP A 65 -3.62 4.02 15.06
CA ASP A 65 -2.52 4.81 15.66
C ASP A 65 -3.00 6.10 16.35
N ALA A 66 -4.06 6.73 15.82
CA ALA A 66 -4.65 7.92 16.44
C ALA A 66 -5.43 7.60 17.72
N LEU A 67 -6.04 6.41 17.82
CA LEU A 67 -6.85 5.97 18.96
C LEU A 67 -5.99 5.38 20.09
N THR A 68 -4.79 4.88 19.81
CA THR A 68 -3.92 4.34 20.86
C THR A 68 -3.45 5.47 21.80
N LEU A 69 -4.06 5.54 22.99
CA LEU A 69 -3.70 6.46 24.05
C LEU A 69 -2.21 6.29 24.41
N ARG A 70 -1.45 7.38 24.37
CA ARG A 70 -0.02 7.37 24.73
C ARG A 70 0.12 7.24 26.25
N PRO A 71 0.77 6.19 26.78
CA PRO A 71 1.17 6.19 28.18
C PRO A 71 2.11 7.37 28.40
N GLN A 72 1.71 8.33 29.23
CA GLN A 72 2.67 9.29 29.77
C GLN A 72 3.45 8.55 30.86
N GLU A 73 4.59 7.98 30.49
CA GLU A 73 5.53 7.48 31.49
C GLU A 73 5.90 8.65 32.42
N ALA A 74 5.73 8.44 33.73
CA ALA A 74 6.01 9.43 34.76
C ALA A 74 7.50 9.82 34.86
N VAL A 75 8.38 9.05 34.20
CA VAL A 75 9.83 9.26 34.18
C VAL A 75 10.27 9.63 32.76
N ARG A 76 10.64 10.89 32.55
CA ARG A 76 11.24 11.36 31.30
C ARG A 76 12.70 10.90 31.22
N THR A 77 12.96 9.67 30.76
CA THR A 77 14.30 9.31 30.32
C THR A 77 14.54 9.88 28.93
N ALA A 78 15.25 11.00 28.84
CA ALA A 78 15.66 11.57 27.57
C ALA A 78 16.84 10.77 27.01
N SER A 79 16.58 9.84 26.08
CA SER A 79 17.66 9.22 25.30
C SER A 79 18.19 10.23 24.27
N LEU A 80 19.49 10.48 24.29
CA LEU A 80 20.22 11.42 23.43
C LEU A 80 20.57 10.84 22.05
N ALA A 81 20.07 9.66 21.70
CA ALA A 81 20.34 9.05 20.40
C ALA A 81 19.60 9.82 19.29
N PRO A 82 20.26 10.17 18.16
CA PRO A 82 19.60 10.78 17.02
C PRO A 82 18.50 9.84 16.50
N ARG A 83 17.26 10.33 16.45
CA ARG A 83 16.08 9.53 16.07
C ARG A 83 15.79 9.73 14.59
N LEU A 84 16.12 8.77 13.74
CA LEU A 84 15.70 8.81 12.33
C LEU A 84 14.46 7.93 12.10
N VAL A 85 13.56 8.40 11.24
CA VAL A 85 12.38 7.63 10.80
C VAL A 85 12.81 6.30 10.18
N ARG A 86 13.97 6.29 9.50
CA ARG A 86 14.55 5.11 8.87
C ARG A 86 14.82 3.97 9.86
N ASP A 87 15.10 4.27 11.13
CA ASP A 87 15.47 3.26 12.13
C ASP A 87 14.27 2.44 12.62
N HIS A 88 13.06 2.94 12.37
CA HIS A 88 11.81 2.35 12.80
C HIS A 88 11.09 1.57 11.68
N VAL A 89 11.40 1.87 10.42
CA VAL A 89 10.80 1.24 9.23
C VAL A 89 11.50 -0.10 8.95
N PRO A 90 10.81 -1.13 8.39
CA PRO A 90 11.46 -2.38 8.06
C PRO A 90 12.67 -2.14 7.12
N PRO A 91 13.87 -2.61 7.47
CA PRO A 91 15.12 -2.14 6.85
C PRO A 91 15.22 -2.48 5.36
N HIS A 92 14.61 -3.59 4.94
CA HIS A 92 14.60 -4.04 3.55
C HIS A 92 13.27 -3.72 2.84
N MET A 93 12.14 -3.94 3.50
CA MET A 93 10.82 -3.77 2.87
C MET A 93 10.41 -2.31 2.72
N GLY A 94 10.79 -1.43 3.65
CA GLY A 94 10.55 0.01 3.55
C GLY A 94 11.10 0.65 2.27
N PRO A 95 12.42 0.55 1.98
CA PRO A 95 12.98 1.11 0.76
C PRO A 95 12.46 0.41 -0.50
N LEU A 96 12.16 -0.89 -0.43
CA LEU A 96 11.59 -1.65 -1.54
C LEU A 96 10.19 -1.13 -1.91
N ILE A 97 9.31 -0.95 -0.92
CA ILE A 97 7.96 -0.41 -1.13
C ILE A 97 8.04 1.05 -1.59
N ALA A 98 9.02 1.82 -1.09
CA ALA A 98 9.26 3.18 -1.58
C ALA A 98 9.64 3.20 -3.08
N LEU A 99 10.53 2.29 -3.49
CA LEU A 99 10.90 2.10 -4.90
C LEU A 99 9.69 1.64 -5.74
N GLN A 100 8.84 0.77 -5.20
CA GLN A 100 7.57 0.40 -5.84
C GLN A 100 6.65 1.62 -6.02
N GLY A 101 6.52 2.47 -5.00
CA GLY A 101 5.73 3.71 -5.10
C GLY A 101 6.24 4.65 -6.20
N VAL A 102 7.57 4.83 -6.30
CA VAL A 102 8.18 5.64 -7.37
C VAL A 102 7.97 4.99 -8.73
N SER A 103 8.22 3.69 -8.85
CA SER A 103 8.05 2.97 -10.12
C SER A 103 6.59 2.91 -10.58
N LEU A 104 5.63 2.82 -9.66
CA LEU A 104 4.21 2.97 -9.94
C LEU A 104 3.94 4.37 -10.49
N ALA A 105 4.36 5.45 -9.81
CA ALA A 105 4.15 6.81 -10.28
C ALA A 105 4.73 7.03 -11.70
N VAL A 106 5.94 6.53 -11.96
CA VAL A 106 6.57 6.58 -13.28
C VAL A 106 5.76 5.80 -14.30
N LEU A 107 5.31 4.59 -13.96
CA LEU A 107 4.48 3.77 -14.85
C LEU A 107 3.16 4.48 -15.19
N LEU A 108 2.48 5.07 -14.21
CA LEU A 108 1.24 5.82 -14.43
C LEU A 108 1.47 7.05 -15.32
N VAL A 109 2.59 7.76 -15.15
CA VAL A 109 2.95 8.90 -16.03
C VAL A 109 3.22 8.45 -17.46
N ILE A 110 4.01 7.39 -17.65
CA ILE A 110 4.31 6.84 -18.97
C ILE A 110 3.03 6.39 -19.67
N THR A 111 2.19 5.65 -18.97
CA THR A 111 0.96 5.08 -19.52
C THR A 111 -0.08 6.17 -19.81
N ALA A 112 -0.20 7.19 -18.97
CA ALA A 112 -0.97 8.40 -19.24
C ALA A 112 -0.47 9.16 -20.49
N ALA A 113 0.86 9.35 -20.61
CA ALA A 113 1.47 10.09 -21.72
C ALA A 113 1.41 9.35 -23.06
N THR A 114 1.39 8.02 -23.03
CA THR A 114 1.34 7.15 -24.22
C THR A 114 -0.08 6.80 -24.65
N ALA A 115 -1.08 7.07 -23.81
CA ALA A 115 -2.47 6.84 -24.18
C ALA A 115 -2.86 7.72 -25.37
N SER A 116 -3.55 7.14 -26.35
CA SER A 116 -3.94 7.89 -27.54
C SER A 116 -5.06 8.87 -27.21
N VAL A 117 -4.90 10.09 -27.70
CA VAL A 117 -5.91 11.13 -27.68
C VAL A 117 -6.46 11.25 -29.09
N ASP A 118 -7.54 10.54 -29.41
CA ASP A 118 -8.23 10.68 -30.69
C ASP A 118 -9.47 11.56 -30.50
N PRO A 119 -9.46 12.83 -30.96
CA PRO A 119 -10.59 13.74 -30.78
C PRO A 119 -11.85 13.27 -31.52
N ALA A 120 -11.74 12.36 -32.49
CA ALA A 120 -12.89 11.76 -33.17
C ALA A 120 -13.54 10.59 -32.40
N ARG A 121 -12.85 10.02 -31.40
CA ARG A 121 -13.35 8.91 -30.56
C ARG A 121 -13.31 9.27 -29.09
N ILE A 122 -14.21 10.17 -28.70
CA ILE A 122 -14.36 10.65 -27.31
C ILE A 122 -14.43 9.50 -26.29
N LEU A 123 -15.06 8.37 -26.64
CA LEU A 123 -15.19 7.18 -25.78
C LEU A 123 -13.89 6.37 -25.59
N SER A 124 -12.92 6.51 -26.50
CA SER A 124 -11.63 5.78 -26.48
C SER A 124 -10.45 6.66 -26.04
N THR A 125 -10.67 7.97 -25.88
CA THR A 125 -9.65 8.93 -25.44
C THR A 125 -9.06 8.53 -24.10
N GLY A 126 -7.75 8.28 -24.07
CA GLY A 126 -7.06 7.91 -22.84
C GLY A 126 -7.29 6.46 -22.36
N LYS A 127 -7.90 5.59 -23.18
CA LYS A 127 -8.17 4.17 -22.84
C LYS A 127 -7.44 3.16 -23.70
N VAL A 128 -6.87 3.60 -24.81
CA VAL A 128 -6.16 2.74 -25.77
C VAL A 128 -4.80 3.33 -26.11
N LEU A 129 -3.88 2.46 -26.52
CA LEU A 129 -2.57 2.80 -27.05
C LEU A 129 -2.60 2.57 -28.56
N THR A 130 -2.13 3.54 -29.33
CA THR A 130 -1.96 3.36 -30.79
C THR A 130 -0.49 3.07 -31.08
N LEU A 131 -0.22 1.91 -31.67
CA LEU A 131 1.11 1.46 -32.07
C LEU A 131 1.18 1.33 -33.58
N THR A 132 2.38 1.47 -34.15
CA THR A 132 2.65 1.12 -35.56
C THR A 132 3.49 -0.14 -35.61
N CYS A 133 2.92 -1.22 -36.15
CA CYS A 133 3.57 -2.52 -36.30
C CYS A 133 3.67 -2.86 -37.79
N ASN A 134 4.90 -3.11 -38.27
CA ASN A 134 5.19 -3.40 -39.68
C ASN A 134 4.55 -2.40 -40.67
N GLY A 135 4.51 -1.12 -40.30
CA GLY A 135 3.90 -0.05 -41.11
C GLY A 135 2.39 0.09 -40.99
N MET A 136 1.69 -0.80 -40.28
CA MET A 136 0.26 -0.71 -40.00
C MET A 136 -0.02 -0.16 -38.59
N ARG A 137 -1.03 0.70 -38.45
CA ARG A 137 -1.50 1.17 -37.14
C ARG A 137 -2.37 0.10 -36.50
N ALA A 138 -2.01 -0.30 -35.29
CA ALA A 138 -2.76 -1.20 -34.42
C ALA A 138 -3.16 -0.45 -33.14
N THR A 139 -4.32 -0.76 -32.60
CA THR A 139 -4.80 -0.21 -31.33
C THR A 139 -4.81 -1.30 -30.27
N ALA A 140 -4.25 -1.01 -29.10
CA ALA A 140 -4.18 -1.92 -27.96
C ALA A 140 -4.98 -1.34 -26.80
N GLY A 141 -5.84 -2.13 -26.18
CA GLY A 141 -6.59 -1.73 -25.00
C GLY A 141 -7.05 -2.97 -24.24
N PRO A 142 -7.31 -2.88 -22.93
CA PRO A 142 -7.34 -1.66 -22.11
C PRO A 142 -5.94 -1.14 -21.74
N TRP A 143 -5.62 0.09 -22.11
CA TRP A 143 -4.37 0.75 -21.75
C TRP A 143 -4.57 1.61 -20.49
N PRO A 144 -3.68 1.56 -19.48
CA PRO A 144 -3.77 2.41 -18.28
C PRO A 144 -3.49 3.89 -18.58
N GLY A 145 -4.28 4.52 -19.45
CA GLY A 145 -4.22 5.96 -19.64
C GLY A 145 -4.90 6.72 -18.50
N LEU A 146 -5.02 8.04 -18.65
CA LEU A 146 -5.54 8.94 -17.61
C LEU A 146 -6.89 8.51 -17.03
N TYR A 147 -7.77 7.92 -17.84
CA TYR A 147 -9.09 7.45 -17.38
C TYR A 147 -8.97 6.44 -16.23
N TYR A 148 -8.06 5.48 -16.36
CA TYR A 148 -7.83 4.42 -15.37
C TYR A 148 -6.84 4.80 -14.28
N THR A 149 -5.89 5.70 -14.57
CA THR A 149 -4.82 6.03 -13.62
C THR A 149 -5.16 7.18 -12.68
N LEU A 150 -6.17 8.00 -13.01
CA LEU A 150 -6.57 9.14 -12.18
C LEU A 150 -6.93 8.74 -10.73
N PRO A 151 -7.72 7.69 -10.47
CA PRO A 151 -8.00 7.26 -9.10
C PRO A 151 -6.73 6.78 -8.37
N MET A 152 -5.79 6.15 -9.08
CA MET A 152 -4.52 5.68 -8.50
C MET A 152 -3.63 6.87 -8.11
N PHE A 153 -3.51 7.88 -8.99
CA PHE A 153 -2.79 9.12 -8.68
C PHE A 153 -3.39 9.84 -7.47
N GLY A 154 -4.72 9.99 -7.44
CA GLY A 154 -5.41 10.63 -6.31
C GLY A 154 -5.13 9.90 -5.01
N ALA A 155 -5.22 8.56 -5.02
CA ALA A 155 -4.92 7.74 -3.84
C ALA A 155 -3.46 7.89 -3.39
N LEU A 156 -2.49 7.84 -4.30
CA LEU A 156 -1.07 8.01 -3.97
C LEU A 156 -0.76 9.40 -3.41
N ALA A 157 -1.35 10.45 -4.00
CA ALA A 157 -1.17 11.83 -3.60
C ALA A 157 -1.71 12.11 -2.19
N ILE A 158 -2.74 11.36 -1.74
CA ILE A 158 -3.31 11.49 -0.41
C ILE A 158 -2.60 10.55 0.58
N ALA A 159 -2.50 9.27 0.27
CA ALA A 159 -2.00 8.25 1.20
C ALA A 159 -0.52 8.46 1.55
N THR A 160 0.31 8.81 0.57
CA THR A 160 1.76 8.98 0.78
C THR A 160 2.08 10.06 1.82
N PRO A 161 1.60 11.32 1.69
CA PRO A 161 1.88 12.34 2.71
C PRO A 161 1.25 12.00 4.06
N THR A 162 0.07 11.38 4.11
CA THR A 162 -0.54 10.96 5.39
C THR A 162 0.29 9.90 6.11
N CYS A 163 0.81 8.90 5.37
CA CYS A 163 1.68 7.87 5.93
C CYS A 163 3.03 8.46 6.38
N VAL A 164 3.63 9.35 5.58
CA VAL A 164 4.88 10.04 5.97
C VAL A 164 4.67 10.89 7.21
N TRP A 165 3.55 11.61 7.30
CA TRP A 165 3.20 12.39 8.49
C TRP A 165 3.03 11.51 9.72
N ALA A 166 2.33 10.38 9.59
CA ALA A 166 2.17 9.41 10.68
C ALA A 166 3.52 8.81 11.13
N LEU A 167 4.38 8.40 10.20
CA LEU A 167 5.73 7.90 10.51
C LEU A 167 6.58 8.94 11.25
N ARG A 168 6.51 10.22 10.83
CA ARG A 168 7.18 11.32 11.55
C ARG A 168 6.61 11.47 12.96
N ARG A 169 5.28 11.41 13.12
CA ARG A 169 4.60 11.51 14.42
C ARG A 169 4.97 10.36 15.36
N ILE A 170 5.16 9.15 14.83
CA ILE A 170 5.56 7.95 15.58
C ILE A 170 7.02 8.08 16.03
N ALA A 171 7.95 8.42 15.11
CA ALA A 171 9.38 8.54 15.42
C ALA A 171 9.70 9.63 16.46
N HIS A 172 8.95 10.74 16.43
CA HIS A 172 9.13 11.86 17.37
C HIS A 172 8.18 11.81 18.57
N GLY A 173 7.27 10.82 18.63
CA GLY A 173 6.31 10.67 19.72
C GLY A 173 6.93 10.04 20.98
N PRO A 174 6.41 10.29 22.19
CA PRO A 174 6.76 9.50 23.37
C PRO A 174 6.22 8.07 23.22
N GLY A 175 6.91 7.10 23.83
CA GLY A 175 6.63 5.66 23.73
C GLY A 175 7.92 4.84 23.61
N GLY A 176 7.84 3.55 23.95
CA GLY A 176 8.95 2.59 23.85
C GLY A 176 9.36 2.31 22.40
N GLU A 177 10.62 1.92 22.19
CA GLU A 177 11.20 1.69 20.87
C GLU A 177 10.48 0.57 20.09
N GLN A 178 10.17 -0.54 20.76
CA GLN A 178 9.48 -1.68 20.14
C GLN A 178 8.07 -1.29 19.66
N GLN A 179 7.31 -0.59 20.50
CA GLN A 179 5.96 -0.15 20.13
C GLN A 179 5.97 0.83 18.95
N ARG A 180 6.99 1.71 18.86
CA ARG A 180 7.15 2.61 17.70
C ARG A 180 7.47 1.83 16.43
N ARG A 181 8.34 0.83 16.53
CA ARG A 181 8.72 -0.03 15.40
C ARG A 181 7.50 -0.79 14.88
N ASP A 182 6.69 -1.40 15.75
CA ASP A 182 5.49 -2.14 15.33
C ASP A 182 4.45 -1.24 14.65
N ARG A 183 4.23 -0.03 15.16
CA ARG A 183 3.35 0.97 14.53
C ARG A 183 3.90 1.42 13.18
N ALA A 184 5.19 1.69 13.07
CA ALA A 184 5.83 2.08 11.82
C ALA A 184 5.74 0.97 10.76
N TRP A 185 5.84 -0.29 11.17
CA TRP A 185 5.68 -1.44 10.28
C TRP A 185 4.25 -1.59 9.80
N ALA A 186 3.26 -1.41 10.67
CA ALA A 186 1.85 -1.43 10.28
C ALA A 186 1.52 -0.33 9.25
N VAL A 187 2.00 0.91 9.47
CA VAL A 187 1.82 2.03 8.52
C VAL A 187 2.50 1.74 7.19
N THR A 188 3.71 1.19 7.22
CA THR A 188 4.46 0.80 6.01
C THR A 188 3.75 -0.34 5.27
N GLY A 189 3.24 -1.33 5.99
CA GLY A 189 2.48 -2.45 5.45
C GLY A 189 1.21 -1.99 4.73
N ALA A 190 0.41 -1.11 5.37
CA ALA A 190 -0.80 -0.58 4.77
C ALA A 190 -0.55 0.26 3.52
N TRP A 191 0.48 1.12 3.54
CA TRP A 191 0.88 1.87 2.35
C TRP A 191 1.37 0.94 1.23
N GLY A 192 2.16 -0.09 1.57
CA GLY A 192 2.59 -1.10 0.61
C GLY A 192 1.44 -1.90 0.01
N LEU A 193 0.39 -2.20 0.78
CA LEU A 193 -0.80 -2.90 0.28
C LEU A 193 -1.49 -2.09 -0.82
N LEU A 194 -1.64 -0.78 -0.63
CA LEU A 194 -2.19 0.14 -1.63
C LEU A 194 -1.29 0.22 -2.87
N VAL A 195 0.01 0.48 -2.69
CA VAL A 195 0.97 0.67 -3.79
C VAL A 195 1.12 -0.59 -4.62
N SER A 196 1.43 -1.72 -3.99
CA SER A 196 1.73 -2.96 -4.71
C SER A 196 0.50 -3.55 -5.40
N SER A 197 -0.70 -3.41 -4.83
CA SER A 197 -1.94 -3.87 -5.48
C SER A 197 -2.27 -3.04 -6.73
N GLN A 198 -2.13 -1.72 -6.67
CA GLN A 198 -2.31 -0.83 -7.81
C GLN A 198 -1.25 -1.11 -8.90
N GLN A 199 0.00 -1.29 -8.50
CA GLN A 199 1.08 -1.58 -9.45
C GLN A 199 0.92 -2.95 -10.10
N LEU A 200 0.52 -3.97 -9.35
CA LEU A 200 0.22 -5.29 -9.91
C LEU A 200 -0.85 -5.21 -11.00
N TYR A 201 -1.93 -4.48 -10.74
CA TYR A 201 -3.02 -4.33 -11.70
C TYR A 201 -2.61 -3.51 -12.93
N ALA A 202 -1.89 -2.40 -12.73
CA ALA A 202 -1.38 -1.60 -13.85
C ALA A 202 -0.44 -2.41 -14.75
N VAL A 203 0.47 -3.19 -14.15
CA VAL A 203 1.37 -4.10 -14.87
C VAL A 203 0.60 -5.17 -15.63
N LEU A 204 -0.47 -5.73 -15.04
CA LEU A 204 -1.34 -6.69 -15.71
C LEU A 204 -2.03 -6.08 -16.93
N MET A 205 -2.61 -4.89 -16.81
CA MET A 205 -3.26 -4.21 -17.94
C MET A 205 -2.27 -3.92 -19.08
N VAL A 206 -1.08 -3.39 -18.76
CA VAL A 206 -0.03 -3.18 -19.76
C VAL A 206 0.35 -4.50 -20.43
N SER A 207 0.58 -5.55 -19.64
CA SER A 207 0.99 -6.85 -20.19
C SER A 207 -0.07 -7.43 -21.13
N LEU A 208 -1.34 -7.42 -20.72
CA LEU A 208 -2.45 -7.89 -21.56
C LEU A 208 -2.56 -7.09 -22.86
N ALA A 209 -2.57 -5.77 -22.76
CA ALA A 209 -2.64 -4.89 -23.93
C ALA A 209 -1.48 -5.13 -24.91
N LEU A 210 -0.26 -5.35 -24.40
CA LEU A 210 0.90 -5.64 -25.25
C LEU A 210 0.83 -7.03 -25.89
N THR A 211 0.34 -8.06 -25.17
CA THR A 211 0.22 -9.41 -25.71
C THR A 211 -0.83 -9.55 -26.81
N GLU A 212 -1.94 -8.81 -26.74
CA GLU A 212 -3.03 -8.90 -27.72
C GLU A 212 -2.67 -8.33 -29.10
N THR A 213 -1.71 -7.39 -29.16
CA THR A 213 -1.35 -6.73 -30.43
C THR A 213 -0.53 -7.59 -31.40
N GLY A 214 0.02 -8.72 -30.93
CA GLY A 214 0.92 -9.56 -31.73
C GLY A 214 2.23 -8.89 -32.16
N CYS A 215 2.54 -7.68 -31.64
CA CYS A 215 3.77 -6.94 -31.95
C CYS A 215 4.93 -7.48 -31.10
N ALA A 216 5.42 -8.67 -31.45
CA ALA A 216 6.40 -9.47 -30.68
C ALA A 216 7.84 -8.92 -30.62
N GLY A 217 8.07 -7.65 -30.97
CA GLY A 217 9.40 -7.02 -30.95
C GLY A 217 9.85 -6.61 -29.54
N VAL A 218 10.36 -5.38 -29.42
CA VAL A 218 10.84 -4.79 -28.15
C VAL A 218 9.79 -4.87 -27.03
N LEU A 219 8.50 -4.79 -27.36
CA LEU A 219 7.39 -4.88 -26.41
C LEU A 219 7.27 -6.27 -25.76
N GLY A 220 7.55 -7.34 -26.51
CA GLY A 220 7.58 -8.70 -25.97
C GLY A 220 8.73 -8.91 -24.98
N VAL A 221 9.91 -8.36 -25.30
CA VAL A 221 11.10 -8.39 -24.42
C VAL A 221 10.83 -7.63 -23.12
N LEU A 222 10.23 -6.44 -23.19
CA LEU A 222 9.86 -5.66 -22.01
C LEU A 222 8.85 -6.41 -21.13
N THR A 223 7.86 -7.06 -21.75
CA THR A 223 6.85 -7.83 -21.01
C THR A 223 7.47 -8.97 -20.22
N PHE A 224 8.38 -9.73 -20.86
CA PHE A 224 9.03 -10.85 -20.22
C PHE A 224 10.04 -10.44 -19.13
N TRP A 225 10.90 -9.47 -19.42
CA TRP A 225 12.03 -9.11 -18.53
C TRP A 225 11.71 -8.04 -17.48
N VAL A 226 10.65 -7.26 -17.66
CA VAL A 226 10.30 -6.17 -16.75
C VAL A 226 8.96 -6.45 -16.08
N PHE A 227 7.89 -6.69 -16.84
CA PHE A 227 6.55 -6.77 -16.28
C PHE A 227 6.29 -8.05 -15.48
N TYR A 228 6.71 -9.22 -15.94
CA TYR A 228 6.56 -10.46 -15.14
C TYR A 228 7.31 -10.47 -13.81
N PRO A 229 8.62 -10.14 -13.73
CA PRO A 229 9.30 -10.10 -12.44
C PRO A 229 8.71 -9.01 -11.54
N LEU A 230 8.29 -7.87 -12.11
CA LEU A 230 7.62 -6.82 -11.35
C LEU A 230 6.25 -7.28 -10.81
N ALA A 231 5.47 -8.05 -11.57
CA ALA A 231 4.22 -8.64 -11.10
C ALA A 231 4.46 -9.62 -9.94
N LEU A 232 5.47 -10.49 -10.05
CA LEU A 232 5.83 -11.43 -8.99
C LEU A 232 6.30 -10.71 -7.73
N LEU A 233 7.10 -9.65 -7.89
CA LEU A 233 7.52 -8.79 -6.79
C LEU A 233 6.33 -8.12 -6.11
N ASN A 234 5.38 -7.59 -6.89
CA ASN A 234 4.17 -6.98 -6.34
C ASN A 234 3.27 -7.99 -5.61
N LEU A 235 3.18 -9.22 -6.10
CA LEU A 235 2.44 -10.27 -5.41
C LEU A 235 3.08 -10.58 -4.05
N PHE A 236 4.40 -10.74 -4.02
CA PHE A 236 5.13 -10.95 -2.78
C PHE A 236 4.92 -9.80 -1.79
N THR A 237 5.00 -8.55 -2.25
CA THR A 237 4.83 -7.39 -1.37
C THR A 237 3.39 -7.21 -0.91
N VAL A 238 2.39 -7.52 -1.74
CA VAL A 238 0.97 -7.56 -1.31
C VAL A 238 0.79 -8.55 -0.17
N VAL A 239 1.31 -9.77 -0.31
CA VAL A 239 1.22 -10.80 0.73
C VAL A 239 1.92 -10.34 2.01
N TRP A 240 3.14 -9.83 1.91
CA TRP A 240 3.89 -9.33 3.07
C TRP A 240 3.17 -8.17 3.76
N SER A 241 2.64 -7.23 2.99
CA SER A 241 1.89 -6.08 3.50
C SER A 241 0.62 -6.52 4.21
N LEU A 242 -0.13 -7.46 3.62
CA LEU A 242 -1.34 -8.00 4.24
C LEU A 242 -1.02 -8.70 5.56
N VAL A 243 0.00 -9.56 5.58
CA VAL A 243 0.45 -10.25 6.80
C VAL A 243 0.88 -9.24 7.86
N THR A 244 1.62 -8.20 7.49
CA THR A 244 2.10 -7.18 8.44
C THR A 244 0.97 -6.33 9.02
N VAL A 245 -0.12 -6.13 8.27
CA VAL A 245 -1.31 -5.42 8.77
C VAL A 245 -2.16 -6.31 9.68
N VAL A 246 -2.29 -7.60 9.34
CA VAL A 246 -3.18 -8.55 10.02
C VAL A 246 -2.56 -9.19 11.26
N ALA A 247 -1.29 -9.57 11.20
CA ALA A 247 -0.58 -10.24 12.27
C ALA A 247 0.29 -9.23 13.04
N PRO A 248 -0.19 -8.66 14.17
CA PRO A 248 0.69 -7.92 15.05
C PRO A 248 1.81 -8.86 15.51
N ARG A 249 3.07 -8.42 15.39
CA ARG A 249 4.18 -9.15 15.98
C ARG A 249 3.98 -9.05 17.49
N ALA A 250 3.83 -10.21 18.14
CA ALA A 250 3.84 -10.26 19.59
C ALA A 250 5.17 -9.69 20.07
N VAL A 251 5.12 -8.77 21.02
CA VAL A 251 6.28 -8.43 21.82
C VAL A 251 6.66 -9.73 22.53
N ASP A 252 7.88 -10.22 22.33
CA ASP A 252 8.39 -11.34 23.12
C ASP A 252 8.29 -10.92 24.61
N ASP A 253 7.40 -11.58 25.35
CA ASP A 253 7.25 -11.47 26.80
C ASP A 253 8.47 -12.07 27.55
N ASP A 254 9.54 -12.45 26.84
CA ASP A 254 10.76 -13.07 27.36
C ASP A 254 11.59 -12.13 28.25
N ALA A 255 11.17 -10.87 28.45
CA ALA A 255 11.79 -9.96 29.42
C ALA A 255 11.15 -10.03 30.83
N ALA A 256 10.08 -10.81 31.02
CA ALA A 256 9.42 -10.99 32.32
C ALA A 256 9.92 -12.22 33.11
N GLU A 257 10.79 -13.06 32.53
CA GLU A 257 11.60 -14.02 33.29
C GLU A 257 12.92 -13.34 33.65
N GLY A 258 12.88 -12.45 34.65
CA GLY A 258 14.08 -12.16 35.42
C GLY A 258 14.62 -13.47 36.01
N PRO A 259 15.95 -13.65 36.14
CA PRO A 259 16.49 -14.83 36.78
C PRO A 259 15.88 -14.91 38.18
N SER A 260 15.11 -15.97 38.44
CA SER A 260 14.81 -16.40 39.79
C SER A 260 16.16 -16.73 40.43
N ASP A 261 16.68 -15.80 41.23
CA ASP A 261 17.72 -16.08 42.20
C ASP A 261 17.14 -17.10 43.20
N ASP A 262 17.27 -18.39 42.86
CA ASP A 262 17.18 -19.48 43.80
C ASP A 262 18.61 -19.86 44.24
N GLU A 263 18.87 -19.60 45.53
CA GLU A 263 19.95 -20.05 46.44
C GLU A 263 21.36 -19.42 46.32
#